data_AF-A0A8S1HHI9-F1
#
_entry.id   AF-A0A8S1HHI9-F1
#
_cell.length_a   1.000
_cell.length_b   1.000
_cell.length_c   1.000
_cell.angle_alpha   90.00
_cell.angle_beta   90.00
_cell.angle_gamma   90.00
#
_symmetry.space_group_name_H-M   'P 1'
#
loop_
_entity.id
_entity.type
_entity.pdbx_description
1 polymer ?
#
loop_
_entity_poly.entity_id
_entity_poly.type
_entity_poly.pdbx_seq_one_letter_code
_entity_poly.pdbx_strand_id
1 'polypeptide(L)'
;MCVVRSIRSRESEAAPTARSTASRETLTQKTTELISAATTPETSSQESSGFLSFIFYCSVHVWVLPRWVSQSHLGGRRELSSACTLIALQVSRDLQRIRYRLPTLASSLEKGIELPEKLLRALTDAIVDANETHGEQMQMRKAKFFSRKEDTFTIPDALNVHCPEMTEIDYKTYSGGAMSEVLAFAIRCAVENCGQKLNRRLVCMVIISMQRAICCVVDRAANSVCVVDSHFHYKASSGAMILSANLNKLESLTTVVEKLIFPEIGTSYRGPMFFEISCVVTPTAEDPKPAKMRGKIFKSYKALNYDSGYESSD
;
A
#
# COMPACT_ATOMS: atom_id res chain seq x y z
N MET A 1 -22.66 -40.56 35.85
CA MET A 1 -21.49 -41.46 35.93
C MET A 1 -21.67 -42.55 34.90
N CYS A 2 -20.99 -42.46 33.76
CA CYS A 2 -21.01 -43.51 32.75
C CYS A 2 -19.56 -43.88 32.43
N VAL A 3 -19.22 -45.13 32.74
CA VAL A 3 -17.89 -45.73 32.61
C VAL A 3 -17.83 -46.39 31.23
N VAL A 4 -16.81 -46.08 30.43
CA VAL A 4 -16.43 -46.90 29.28
C VAL A 4 -14.93 -47.16 29.33
N ARG A 5 -14.59 -48.45 29.43
CA ARG A 5 -13.23 -48.99 29.33
C ARG A 5 -12.80 -49.16 27.87
N SER A 6 -11.52 -48.83 27.68
CA SER A 6 -10.58 -49.12 26.60
C SER A 6 -10.74 -50.45 25.85
N ILE A 7 -10.57 -50.40 24.52
CA ILE A 7 -9.96 -51.46 23.67
C ILE A 7 -9.04 -50.79 22.62
N ARG A 8 -7.73 -51.11 22.67
CA ARG A 8 -6.72 -51.01 21.57
C ARG A 8 -7.01 -52.14 20.57
N SER A 9 -6.73 -52.15 19.27
CA SER A 9 -5.68 -51.60 18.39
C SER A 9 -6.04 -51.99 16.94
N ARG A 10 -5.60 -51.23 15.93
CA ARG A 10 -4.77 -51.74 14.80
C ARG A 10 -4.39 -50.60 13.84
N GLU A 11 -3.09 -50.50 13.62
CA GLU A 11 -2.42 -49.67 12.62
C GLU A 11 -2.68 -50.25 11.21
N SER A 12 -2.86 -49.36 10.23
CA SER A 12 -2.41 -49.63 8.86
C SER A 12 -1.74 -48.37 8.31
N GLU A 13 -0.41 -48.44 8.19
CA GLU A 13 0.40 -47.49 7.45
C GLU A 13 0.03 -47.52 5.96
N ALA A 14 -0.29 -46.36 5.40
CA ALA A 14 -0.29 -46.14 3.96
C ALA A 14 0.58 -44.91 3.67
N ALA A 15 1.69 -45.14 2.98
CA ALA A 15 2.66 -44.14 2.58
C ALA A 15 2.05 -43.09 1.60
N PRO A 16 2.42 -41.80 1.70
CA PRO A 16 1.99 -40.80 0.74
C PRO A 16 2.78 -40.91 -0.57
N THR A 17 2.04 -40.98 -1.66
CA THR A 17 2.51 -41.13 -3.04
C THR A 17 3.26 -39.89 -3.56
N ALA A 18 4.36 -40.15 -4.26
CA ALA A 18 5.37 -39.22 -4.78
C ALA A 18 4.93 -38.28 -5.94
N ARG A 19 3.66 -37.85 -5.97
CA ARG A 19 3.14 -36.90 -7.00
C ARG A 19 2.86 -35.49 -6.47
N SER A 20 3.11 -35.24 -5.19
CA SER A 20 2.85 -33.94 -4.52
C SER A 20 4.09 -33.05 -4.33
N THR A 21 5.29 -33.55 -4.60
CA THR A 21 6.56 -32.82 -4.37
C THR A 21 7.03 -32.04 -5.61
N ALA A 22 6.78 -32.56 -6.81
CA ALA A 22 7.21 -31.93 -8.07
C ALA A 22 6.54 -30.57 -8.38
N SER A 23 5.31 -30.33 -7.91
CA SER A 23 4.61 -29.02 -8.06
C SER A 23 5.00 -27.98 -7.01
N ARG A 24 5.70 -28.39 -5.94
CA ARG A 24 6.16 -27.51 -4.86
C ARG A 24 7.58 -26.98 -5.16
N GLU A 25 8.40 -27.77 -5.83
CA GLU A 25 9.75 -27.38 -6.28
C GLU A 25 9.71 -26.43 -7.49
N THR A 26 8.82 -26.66 -8.45
CA THR A 26 8.64 -25.78 -9.63
C THR A 26 8.07 -24.39 -9.28
N LEU A 27 7.32 -24.25 -8.18
CA LEU A 27 6.79 -22.97 -7.72
C LEU A 27 7.80 -22.18 -6.86
N THR A 28 8.70 -22.89 -6.17
CA THR A 28 9.82 -22.29 -5.43
C THR A 28 10.89 -21.79 -6.41
N GLN A 29 11.10 -22.51 -7.52
CA GLN A 29 11.93 -22.04 -8.64
C GLN A 29 11.34 -20.81 -9.34
N LYS A 30 10.04 -20.74 -9.65
CA LYS A 30 9.43 -19.52 -10.23
C LYS A 30 9.45 -18.30 -9.31
N THR A 31 9.44 -18.51 -7.99
CA THR A 31 9.59 -17.43 -6.99
C THR A 31 11.04 -16.98 -6.90
N THR A 32 11.98 -17.93 -6.97
CA THR A 32 13.42 -17.64 -7.13
C THR A 32 13.70 -16.99 -8.48
N GLU A 33 12.93 -17.24 -9.53
CA GLU A 33 13.06 -16.59 -10.85
C GLU A 33 12.49 -15.18 -10.89
N LEU A 34 11.43 -14.85 -10.14
CA LEU A 34 10.98 -13.46 -10.01
C LEU A 34 11.93 -12.65 -9.12
N ILE A 35 12.53 -13.30 -8.11
CA ILE A 35 13.61 -12.73 -7.30
C ILE A 35 14.92 -12.67 -8.10
N SER A 36 15.23 -13.63 -8.98
CA SER A 36 16.44 -13.68 -9.83
C SER A 36 16.34 -12.79 -11.07
N ALA A 37 15.14 -12.60 -11.61
CA ALA A 37 14.85 -11.58 -12.62
C ALA A 37 14.92 -10.17 -12.03
N ALA A 38 14.76 -10.02 -10.70
CA ALA A 38 15.10 -8.81 -9.96
C ALA A 38 16.59 -8.76 -9.53
N THR A 39 17.35 -9.85 -9.67
CA THR A 39 18.74 -10.00 -9.19
C THR A 39 19.75 -10.52 -10.22
N THR A 40 19.61 -10.16 -11.50
CA THR A 40 20.71 -10.27 -12.48
C THR A 40 20.87 -8.99 -13.30
N PRO A 41 22.11 -8.51 -13.49
CA PRO A 41 23.00 -7.93 -12.49
C PRO A 41 22.97 -6.39 -12.58
N GLU A 42 22.41 -5.74 -11.57
CA GLU A 42 22.80 -4.38 -11.14
C GLU A 42 22.26 -4.05 -9.73
N THR A 43 21.88 -5.06 -8.94
CA THR A 43 21.16 -4.87 -7.67
C THR A 43 21.98 -5.36 -6.49
N SER A 44 22.36 -4.44 -5.60
CA SER A 44 22.95 -4.75 -4.30
C SER A 44 21.83 -5.07 -3.30
N SER A 45 21.73 -6.32 -2.86
CA SER A 45 20.84 -6.73 -1.76
C SER A 45 21.61 -6.76 -0.45
N GLN A 46 21.03 -6.25 0.62
CA GLN A 46 21.52 -6.42 2.00
C GLN A 46 20.40 -6.98 2.86
N GLU A 47 20.63 -8.18 3.40
CA GLU A 47 19.83 -8.72 4.49
C GLU A 47 20.47 -8.28 5.81
N SER A 48 19.82 -7.35 6.51
CA SER A 48 20.13 -7.08 7.91
C SER A 48 18.81 -6.90 8.65
N SER A 49 18.67 -7.52 9.83
CA SER A 49 17.48 -7.50 10.70
C SER A 49 16.20 -8.24 10.26
N GLY A 50 16.26 -9.10 9.24
CA GLY A 50 15.14 -9.98 8.83
C GLY A 50 14.16 -9.35 7.83
N PHE A 51 14.44 -8.13 7.38
CA PHE A 51 13.73 -7.46 6.29
C PHE A 51 14.54 -7.61 4.99
N LEU A 52 13.86 -7.75 3.85
CA LEU A 52 14.51 -7.78 2.55
C LEU A 52 14.55 -6.35 1.99
N SER A 53 15.74 -5.84 1.69
CA SER A 53 15.92 -4.54 1.03
C SER A 53 16.60 -4.72 -0.32
N PHE A 54 16.05 -4.09 -1.36
CA PHE A 54 16.61 -4.09 -2.70
C PHE A 54 16.21 -2.83 -3.46
N ILE A 55 16.98 -2.52 -4.50
CA ILE A 55 16.63 -1.52 -5.49
C ILE A 55 15.93 -2.24 -6.64
N PHE A 56 14.78 -1.73 -7.07
CA PHE A 56 13.98 -2.27 -8.16
C PHE A 56 13.72 -1.19 -9.20
N TYR A 57 13.51 -1.60 -10.45
CA TYR A 57 13.07 -0.81 -11.60
C TYR A 57 13.45 0.70 -11.55
N CYS A 58 14.63 1.05 -12.05
CA CYS A 58 15.10 2.45 -12.18
C CYS A 58 15.19 3.24 -10.85
N SER A 59 15.89 2.67 -9.85
CA SER A 59 16.22 3.35 -8.58
C SER A 59 15.04 3.52 -7.61
N VAL A 60 14.07 2.61 -7.62
CA VAL A 60 13.03 2.51 -6.58
C VAL A 60 13.54 1.62 -5.47
N HIS A 61 13.74 2.16 -4.28
CA HIS A 61 14.08 1.37 -3.09
C HIS A 61 12.85 0.65 -2.57
N VAL A 62 12.99 -0.65 -2.33
CA VAL A 62 11.92 -1.52 -1.84
C VAL A 62 12.39 -2.17 -0.55
N TRP A 63 11.58 -2.00 0.50
CA TRP A 63 11.71 -2.76 1.74
C TRP A 63 10.48 -3.66 1.88
N VAL A 64 10.74 -4.97 1.89
CA VAL A 64 9.72 -6.00 2.15
C VAL A 64 9.89 -6.49 3.57
N LEU A 65 8.85 -6.31 4.39
CA LEU A 65 8.91 -6.67 5.80
C LEU A 65 8.57 -8.16 6.01
N PRO A 66 9.03 -8.78 7.11
CA PRO A 66 8.60 -10.12 7.49
C PRO A 66 7.09 -10.25 7.50
N ARG A 67 6.57 -11.43 7.18
CA ARG A 67 5.12 -11.74 7.20
C ARG A 67 4.41 -11.25 8.48
N TRP A 68 5.06 -11.41 9.63
CA TRP A 68 4.48 -11.03 10.92
C TRP A 68 4.34 -9.51 11.10
N VAL A 69 5.05 -8.70 10.32
CA VAL A 69 4.85 -7.25 10.20
C VAL A 69 3.86 -6.98 9.07
N SER A 70 2.58 -7.20 9.32
CA SER A 70 1.47 -6.87 8.40
C SER A 70 0.20 -6.61 9.19
N GLN A 71 -0.78 -5.94 8.59
CA GLN A 71 -2.03 -5.61 9.28
C GLN A 71 -2.80 -6.82 9.80
N SER A 72 -2.61 -8.00 9.19
CA SER A 72 -3.31 -9.23 9.58
C SER A 72 -2.55 -10.09 10.59
N HIS A 73 -1.26 -9.80 10.88
CA HIS A 73 -0.43 -10.67 11.73
C HIS A 73 0.23 -9.93 12.91
N LEU A 74 0.51 -8.63 12.77
CA LEU A 74 1.19 -7.87 13.82
C LEU A 74 0.35 -7.87 15.11
N GLY A 75 1.01 -8.03 16.26
CA GLY A 75 0.33 -8.17 17.55
C GLY A 75 -0.28 -9.55 17.81
N GLY A 76 0.09 -10.58 17.03
CA GLY A 76 -0.38 -11.96 17.24
C GLY A 76 -1.81 -12.23 16.76
N ARG A 77 -2.32 -11.38 15.86
CA ARG A 77 -3.66 -11.52 15.28
C ARG A 77 -3.82 -12.85 14.55
N ARG A 78 -5.00 -13.46 14.71
CA ARG A 78 -5.38 -14.73 14.06
C ARG A 78 -6.39 -14.55 12.92
N GLU A 79 -6.99 -13.37 12.84
CA GLU A 79 -8.00 -13.01 11.84
C GLU A 79 -7.44 -11.99 10.85
N LEU A 80 -7.88 -12.10 9.60
CA LEU A 80 -7.55 -11.12 8.56
C LEU A 80 -8.07 -9.74 8.97
N SER A 81 -7.30 -8.70 8.63
CA SER A 81 -7.69 -7.31 8.88
C SER A 81 -8.06 -6.60 7.58
N SER A 82 -9.08 -5.75 7.65
CA SER A 82 -9.48 -4.78 6.63
C SER A 82 -9.29 -3.32 7.09
N ALA A 83 -8.42 -3.08 8.07
CA ALA A 83 -8.17 -1.77 8.67
C ALA A 83 -7.26 -0.84 7.83
N CYS A 84 -6.90 -1.22 6.60
CA CYS A 84 -5.90 -0.51 5.79
C CYS A 84 -6.16 0.99 5.60
N THR A 85 -7.43 1.43 5.44
CA THR A 85 -7.75 2.87 5.33
C THR A 85 -7.37 3.65 6.60
N LEU A 86 -7.65 3.07 7.77
CA LEU A 86 -7.31 3.67 9.06
C LEU A 86 -5.77 3.73 9.23
N ILE A 87 -5.08 2.65 8.88
CA ILE A 87 -3.62 2.55 8.91
C ILE A 87 -2.99 3.62 8.01
N ALA A 88 -3.44 3.74 6.75
CA ALA A 88 -2.89 4.71 5.81
C ALA A 88 -3.08 6.17 6.27
N LEU A 89 -4.21 6.46 6.92
CA LEU A 89 -4.47 7.78 7.52
C LEU A 89 -3.58 8.03 8.74
N GLN A 90 -3.44 7.05 9.64
CA GLN A 90 -2.58 7.22 10.81
C GLN A 90 -1.10 7.40 10.42
N VAL A 91 -0.59 6.62 9.45
CA VAL A 91 0.77 6.85 8.92
C VAL A 91 0.90 8.29 8.39
N SER A 92 -0.09 8.75 7.61
CA SER A 92 -0.10 10.13 7.09
C SER A 92 -0.10 11.17 8.20
N ARG A 93 -0.89 10.95 9.27
CA ARG A 93 -0.96 11.82 10.46
C ARG A 93 0.38 11.89 11.16
N ASP A 94 0.94 10.74 11.50
CA ASP A 94 2.11 10.64 12.37
C ASP A 94 3.33 11.26 11.69
N LEU A 95 3.51 11.02 10.39
CA LEU A 95 4.57 11.64 9.60
C LEU A 95 4.43 13.17 9.49
N GLN A 96 3.19 13.69 9.34
CA GLN A 96 2.93 15.12 9.36
C GLN A 96 3.22 15.73 10.74
N ARG A 97 2.76 15.09 11.81
CA ARG A 97 2.92 15.55 13.19
C ARG A 97 4.38 15.64 13.60
N ILE A 98 5.20 14.64 13.27
CA ILE A 98 6.64 14.66 13.56
C ILE A 98 7.45 15.49 12.54
N ARG A 99 6.78 16.13 11.57
CA ARG A 99 7.40 16.87 10.45
C ARG A 99 8.51 16.05 9.78
N TYR A 100 8.19 14.80 9.49
CA TYR A 100 9.14 13.81 9.01
C TYR A 100 9.91 14.33 7.79
N ARG A 101 11.17 13.94 7.66
CA ARG A 101 11.99 14.24 6.49
C ARG A 101 12.23 12.93 5.77
N LEU A 102 11.75 12.80 4.54
CA LEU A 102 12.09 11.62 3.76
C LEU A 102 13.59 11.64 3.43
N PRO A 103 14.26 10.48 3.41
CA PRO A 103 15.64 10.40 2.93
C PRO A 103 15.74 10.99 1.52
N THR A 104 16.76 11.81 1.28
CA THR A 104 17.07 12.26 -0.08
C THR A 104 17.72 11.11 -0.82
N LEU A 105 17.02 10.60 -1.82
CA LEU A 105 17.51 9.54 -2.67
C LEU A 105 18.29 10.19 -3.82
N ALA A 106 19.63 10.21 -3.68
CA ALA A 106 20.49 10.66 -4.76
C ALA A 106 20.33 9.71 -5.94
N SER A 107 20.22 10.27 -7.15
CA SER A 107 19.99 9.54 -8.40
C SER A 107 21.04 8.46 -8.71
N SER A 108 22.19 8.48 -8.01
CA SER A 108 23.36 7.64 -8.22
C SER A 108 23.65 6.67 -7.06
N LEU A 109 22.79 6.57 -6.03
CA LEU A 109 23.01 5.64 -4.93
C LEU A 109 22.66 4.21 -5.36
N GLU A 110 23.67 3.49 -5.85
CA GLU A 110 23.65 2.05 -6.13
C GLU A 110 23.57 1.19 -4.85
N LYS A 111 23.80 1.79 -3.68
CA LYS A 111 23.69 1.12 -2.38
C LYS A 111 22.28 1.26 -1.82
N GLY A 112 21.70 0.12 -1.44
CA GLY A 112 20.47 0.07 -0.66
C GLY A 112 20.56 0.99 0.56
N ILE A 113 19.48 1.73 0.83
CA ILE A 113 19.37 2.59 2.01
C ILE A 113 18.66 1.78 3.09
N GLU A 114 19.13 1.90 4.32
CA GLU A 114 18.48 1.27 5.47
C GLU A 114 17.06 1.81 5.64
N LEU A 115 16.13 0.94 6.03
CA LEU A 115 14.76 1.35 6.29
C LEU A 115 14.75 2.36 7.45
N PRO A 116 14.25 3.60 7.25
CA PRO A 116 14.26 4.57 8.33
C PRO A 116 13.39 4.12 9.51
N GLU A 117 13.98 4.07 10.70
CA GLU A 117 13.32 3.60 11.93
C GLU A 117 12.00 4.33 12.20
N LYS A 118 11.96 5.66 11.99
CA LYS A 118 10.75 6.47 12.19
C LYS A 118 9.61 6.08 11.26
N LEU A 119 9.94 5.64 10.04
CA LEU A 119 8.93 5.20 9.07
C LEU A 119 8.41 3.80 9.42
N LEU A 120 9.30 2.90 9.81
CA LEU A 120 8.92 1.57 10.32
C LEU A 120 8.02 1.71 11.55
N ARG A 121 8.42 2.55 12.51
CA ARG A 121 7.65 2.80 13.73
C ARG A 121 6.28 3.40 13.44
N ALA A 122 6.20 4.42 12.56
CA ALA A 122 4.92 5.00 12.16
C ALA A 122 3.98 3.94 11.55
N LEU A 123 4.51 3.02 10.74
CA LEU A 123 3.73 1.92 10.19
C LEU A 123 3.31 0.90 11.25
N THR A 124 4.21 0.47 12.14
CA THR A 124 3.88 -0.55 13.15
C THR A 124 2.90 -0.03 14.18
N ASP A 125 3.07 1.21 14.64
CA ASP A 125 2.16 1.86 15.59
C ASP A 125 0.78 2.02 14.93
N ALA A 126 0.75 2.49 13.67
CA ALA A 126 -0.50 2.57 12.89
C ALA A 126 -1.19 1.23 12.72
N ILE A 127 -0.46 0.15 12.43
CA ILE A 127 -1.05 -1.18 12.32
C ILE A 127 -1.72 -1.60 13.63
N VAL A 128 -1.11 -1.35 14.79
CA VAL A 128 -1.65 -1.76 16.08
C VAL A 128 -2.91 -0.94 16.42
N ASP A 129 -2.78 0.38 16.46
CA ASP A 129 -3.83 1.29 16.91
C ASP A 129 -5.06 1.27 15.99
N ALA A 130 -4.85 1.25 14.67
CA ALA A 130 -5.93 1.23 13.68
C ALA A 130 -6.71 -0.09 13.71
N ASN A 131 -6.04 -1.20 14.00
CA ASN A 131 -6.69 -2.50 14.15
C ASN A 131 -7.55 -2.59 15.41
N GLU A 132 -7.11 -1.98 16.50
CA GLU A 132 -7.90 -1.85 17.73
C GLU A 132 -9.16 -1.03 17.44
N THR A 133 -8.99 0.17 16.88
CA THR A 133 -10.11 1.04 16.49
C THR A 133 -11.08 0.33 15.53
N HIS A 134 -10.55 -0.38 14.52
CA HIS A 134 -11.37 -1.17 13.58
C HIS A 134 -12.22 -2.20 14.31
N GLY A 135 -11.62 -2.98 15.22
CA GLY A 135 -12.29 -4.00 16.01
C GLY A 135 -13.45 -3.44 16.82
N GLU A 136 -13.23 -2.33 17.52
CA GLU A 136 -14.27 -1.63 18.29
C GLU A 136 -15.43 -1.17 17.40
N GLN A 137 -15.12 -0.54 16.26
CA GLN A 137 -16.13 -0.06 15.33
C GLN A 137 -16.93 -1.20 14.71
N MET A 138 -16.30 -2.34 14.39
CA MET A 138 -17.00 -3.51 13.88
C MET A 138 -17.93 -4.11 14.94
N GLN A 139 -17.52 -4.14 16.22
CA GLN A 139 -18.38 -4.58 17.31
C GLN A 139 -19.60 -3.65 17.48
N MET A 140 -19.40 -2.33 17.44
CA MET A 140 -20.48 -1.35 17.50
C MET A 140 -21.46 -1.46 16.32
N ARG A 141 -20.95 -1.71 15.10
CA ARG A 141 -21.79 -1.93 13.90
C ARG A 141 -22.64 -3.21 14.04
N LYS A 142 -22.04 -4.29 14.53
CA LYS A 142 -22.75 -5.56 14.80
C LYS A 142 -23.86 -5.40 15.85
N ALA A 143 -23.60 -4.64 16.91
CA ALA A 143 -24.57 -4.40 17.97
C ALA A 143 -25.80 -3.59 17.51
N LYS A 144 -25.66 -2.75 16.48
CA LYS A 144 -26.73 -1.86 15.98
C LYS A 144 -27.68 -2.50 14.96
N PHE A 145 -27.66 -3.83 14.78
CA PHE A 145 -28.60 -4.66 13.98
C PHE A 145 -29.45 -3.89 12.96
N PHE A 146 -28.93 -3.65 11.75
CA PHE A 146 -29.64 -3.48 10.47
C PHE A 146 -28.62 -3.01 9.42
N SER A 147 -27.78 -3.93 8.93
CA SER A 147 -27.12 -3.93 7.61
C SER A 147 -25.84 -4.77 7.66
N ARG A 148 -25.59 -5.54 6.60
CA ARG A 148 -24.25 -5.99 6.24
C ARG A 148 -23.43 -4.77 5.82
N LYS A 149 -23.05 -3.90 6.77
CA LYS A 149 -22.13 -2.81 6.46
C LYS A 149 -20.79 -3.43 6.09
N GLU A 150 -20.20 -2.91 5.02
CA GLU A 150 -18.87 -3.30 4.57
C GLU A 150 -17.86 -3.21 5.73
N ASP A 151 -16.96 -4.18 5.82
CA ASP A 151 -15.90 -4.25 6.85
C ASP A 151 -14.78 -3.22 6.59
N THR A 152 -14.97 -2.33 5.61
CA THR A 152 -14.05 -1.28 5.20
C THR A 152 -14.57 0.10 5.63
N PHE A 153 -13.68 1.09 5.51
CA PHE A 153 -14.00 2.48 5.76
C PHE A 153 -13.77 3.30 4.49
N THR A 154 -14.72 4.17 4.18
CA THR A 154 -14.45 5.34 3.35
C THR A 154 -13.48 6.28 4.08
N ILE A 155 -12.75 7.13 3.37
CA ILE A 155 -11.84 8.10 4.00
C ILE A 155 -12.56 9.03 4.98
N PRO A 156 -13.73 9.62 4.64
CA PRO A 156 -14.48 10.43 5.60
C PRO A 156 -14.87 9.68 6.87
N ASP A 157 -15.33 8.43 6.76
CA ASP A 157 -15.67 7.63 7.94
C ASP A 157 -14.43 7.33 8.80
N ALA A 158 -13.31 6.99 8.15
CA ALA A 158 -12.05 6.69 8.82
C ALA A 158 -11.47 7.90 9.55
N LEU A 159 -11.52 9.10 8.94
CA LEU A 159 -11.15 10.35 9.59
C LEU A 159 -11.97 10.58 10.85
N ASN A 160 -13.29 10.43 10.76
CA ASN A 160 -14.19 10.68 11.89
C ASN A 160 -13.92 9.77 13.10
N VAL A 161 -13.58 8.50 12.88
CA VAL A 161 -13.44 7.52 13.98
C VAL A 161 -12.02 7.39 14.52
N HIS A 162 -10.99 7.80 13.78
CA HIS A 162 -9.61 7.45 14.10
C HIS A 162 -8.60 8.59 13.93
N CYS A 163 -8.84 9.52 13.02
CA CYS A 163 -7.98 10.70 12.79
C CYS A 163 -8.83 11.98 12.66
N PRO A 164 -9.65 12.36 13.66
CA PRO A 164 -10.56 13.51 13.58
C PRO A 164 -9.83 14.87 13.48
N GLU A 165 -8.55 14.91 13.81
CA GLU A 165 -7.66 16.05 13.65
C GLU A 165 -7.18 16.26 12.20
N MET A 166 -7.38 15.28 11.33
CA MET A 166 -7.05 15.36 9.92
C MET A 166 -8.26 15.71 9.07
N THR A 167 -8.00 16.30 7.91
CA THR A 167 -9.03 16.65 6.95
C THR A 167 -8.65 16.22 5.53
N GLU A 168 -9.60 15.62 4.82
CA GLU A 168 -9.55 15.45 3.38
C GLU A 168 -9.81 16.79 2.68
N ILE A 169 -8.80 17.34 2.03
CA ILE A 169 -8.89 18.65 1.36
C ILE A 169 -9.30 18.55 -0.10
N ASP A 170 -9.01 17.43 -0.74
CA ASP A 170 -9.52 17.08 -2.06
C ASP A 170 -9.47 15.57 -2.27
N TYR A 171 -10.31 15.08 -3.19
CA TYR A 171 -10.31 13.68 -3.60
C TYR A 171 -10.62 13.59 -5.09
N LYS A 172 -10.19 12.49 -5.71
CA LYS A 172 -10.60 12.16 -7.05
C LYS A 172 -10.60 10.67 -7.28
N THR A 173 -11.59 10.26 -8.03
CA THR A 173 -11.69 8.93 -8.58
C THR A 173 -11.17 8.95 -10.02
N TYR A 174 -10.30 8.00 -10.33
CA TYR A 174 -9.78 7.79 -11.68
C TYR A 174 -10.24 6.44 -12.20
N SER A 175 -10.56 6.41 -13.50
CA SER A 175 -10.95 5.20 -14.21
C SER A 175 -10.32 5.16 -15.61
N GLY A 176 -9.86 3.99 -16.04
CA GLY A 176 -9.24 3.78 -17.36
C GLY A 176 -7.78 4.25 -17.44
N GLY A 177 -7.08 3.81 -18.50
CA GLY A 177 -5.61 3.95 -18.61
C GLY A 177 -4.84 2.98 -17.72
N ALA A 178 -3.50 2.98 -17.83
CA ALA A 178 -2.63 2.21 -16.94
C ALA A 178 -2.56 2.86 -15.55
N MET A 179 -2.64 2.06 -14.47
CA MET A 179 -2.62 2.62 -13.10
C MET A 179 -1.37 3.44 -12.85
N SER A 180 -0.22 2.92 -13.26
CA SER A 180 1.08 3.56 -13.15
C SER A 180 1.11 4.97 -13.74
N GLU A 181 0.60 5.16 -14.95
CA GLU A 181 0.54 6.47 -15.62
C GLU A 181 -0.41 7.43 -14.91
N VAL A 182 -1.63 7.00 -14.64
CA VAL A 182 -2.67 7.84 -14.05
C VAL A 182 -2.32 8.22 -12.61
N LEU A 183 -1.74 7.29 -11.86
CA LEU A 183 -1.27 7.54 -10.49
C LEU A 183 -0.10 8.52 -10.48
N ALA A 184 0.86 8.40 -11.41
CA ALA A 184 1.96 9.35 -11.53
C ALA A 184 1.42 10.76 -11.83
N PHE A 185 0.46 10.87 -12.75
CA PHE A 185 -0.22 12.13 -13.05
C PHE A 185 -0.93 12.72 -11.82
N ALA A 186 -1.68 11.90 -11.08
CA ALA A 186 -2.41 12.35 -9.90
C ALA A 186 -1.47 12.84 -8.77
N ILE A 187 -0.36 12.13 -8.54
CA ILE A 187 0.67 12.54 -7.57
C ILE A 187 1.30 13.87 -8.01
N ARG A 188 1.64 14.06 -9.30
CA ARG A 188 2.14 15.35 -9.81
C ARG A 188 1.14 16.48 -9.56
N CYS A 189 -0.14 16.26 -9.85
CA CYS A 189 -1.20 17.22 -9.56
C CYS A 189 -1.26 17.60 -8.09
N ALA A 190 -1.15 16.62 -7.18
CA ALA A 190 -1.12 16.89 -5.74
C ALA A 190 0.12 17.69 -5.32
N VAL A 191 1.31 17.35 -5.82
CA VAL A 191 2.55 18.06 -5.49
C VAL A 191 2.51 19.51 -5.97
N GLU A 192 2.03 19.74 -7.20
CA GLU A 192 1.87 21.08 -7.76
C GLU A 192 0.81 21.89 -7.00
N ASN A 193 -0.39 21.34 -6.82
CA ASN A 193 -1.53 22.12 -6.32
C ASN A 193 -1.63 22.13 -4.79
N CYS A 194 -1.40 21.01 -4.10
CA CYS A 194 -1.34 20.99 -2.64
C CYS A 194 -0.02 21.58 -2.16
N GLY A 195 1.10 21.13 -2.72
CA GLY A 195 2.41 21.59 -2.29
C GLY A 195 2.57 23.10 -2.49
N GLN A 196 2.37 23.60 -3.71
CA GLN A 196 2.67 25.00 -4.01
C GLN A 196 1.58 25.96 -3.49
N LYS A 197 0.29 25.62 -3.65
CA LYS A 197 -0.79 26.55 -3.26
C LYS A 197 -1.08 26.57 -1.76
N LEU A 198 -0.83 25.47 -1.04
CA LEU A 198 -1.00 25.40 0.42
C LEU A 198 0.33 25.50 1.17
N ASN A 199 1.44 25.78 0.46
CA ASN A 199 2.79 25.85 1.02
C ASN A 199 3.17 24.64 1.90
N ARG A 200 2.68 23.45 1.55
CA ARG A 200 2.96 22.23 2.31
C ARG A 200 4.23 21.57 1.79
N ARG A 201 5.15 21.28 2.71
CA ARG A 201 6.37 20.53 2.42
C ARG A 201 6.07 19.04 2.21
N LEU A 202 5.36 18.44 3.16
CA LEU A 202 4.87 17.07 3.05
C LEU A 202 3.48 17.08 2.43
N VAL A 203 3.31 16.37 1.33
CA VAL A 203 2.02 16.12 0.70
C VAL A 203 1.67 14.66 0.95
N CYS A 204 0.64 14.42 1.75
CA CYS A 204 0.16 13.08 2.08
C CYS A 204 -1.11 12.77 1.30
N MET A 205 -1.14 11.58 0.72
CA MET A 205 -2.25 11.07 -0.05
C MET A 205 -2.59 9.66 0.42
N VAL A 206 -3.87 9.34 0.46
CA VAL A 206 -4.36 7.98 0.63
C VAL A 206 -4.91 7.51 -0.71
N ILE A 207 -4.45 6.36 -1.17
CA ILE A 207 -4.88 5.76 -2.44
C ILE A 207 -5.64 4.49 -2.12
N ILE A 208 -6.86 4.35 -2.63
CA ILE A 208 -7.71 3.18 -2.45
C ILE A 208 -7.97 2.53 -3.80
N SER A 209 -7.65 1.25 -3.94
CA SER A 209 -8.02 0.43 -5.09
C SER A 209 -8.25 -1.01 -4.65
N MET A 210 -9.24 -1.69 -5.25
CA MET A 210 -9.54 -3.10 -4.96
C MET A 210 -9.67 -3.39 -3.45
N GLN A 211 -10.35 -2.49 -2.71
CA GLN A 211 -10.52 -2.56 -1.24
C GLN A 211 -9.22 -2.49 -0.42
N ARG A 212 -8.08 -2.17 -1.04
CA ARG A 212 -6.80 -1.92 -0.37
C ARG A 212 -6.50 -0.43 -0.36
N ALA A 213 -6.06 0.07 0.79
CA ALA A 213 -5.57 1.43 0.94
C ALA A 213 -4.06 1.44 1.19
N ILE A 214 -3.36 2.36 0.52
CA ILE A 214 -1.95 2.66 0.76
C ILE A 214 -1.77 4.14 1.08
N CYS A 215 -0.71 4.46 1.82
CA CYS A 215 -0.29 5.84 2.07
C CYS A 215 0.81 6.24 1.08
N CYS A 216 0.66 7.36 0.40
CA CYS A 216 1.68 7.97 -0.43
C CYS A 216 2.09 9.33 0.14
N VAL A 217 3.37 9.52 0.38
CA VAL A 217 3.93 10.72 1.00
C VAL A 217 5.00 11.29 0.08
N VAL A 218 4.87 12.58 -0.25
CA VAL A 218 5.90 13.32 -0.98
C VAL A 218 6.51 14.38 -0.09
N ASP A 219 7.83 14.37 0.05
CA ASP A 219 8.60 15.45 0.68
C ASP A 219 9.24 16.30 -0.41
N ARG A 220 8.62 17.47 -0.64
CA ARG A 220 9.06 18.40 -1.68
C ARG A 220 10.45 18.96 -1.45
N ALA A 221 10.87 19.12 -0.20
CA ALA A 221 12.20 19.65 0.10
C ALA A 221 13.30 18.60 -0.15
N ALA A 222 13.00 17.32 0.08
CA ALA A 222 13.92 16.23 -0.18
C ALA A 222 13.88 15.73 -1.64
N ASN A 223 12.91 16.19 -2.44
CA ASN A 223 12.57 15.64 -3.75
C ASN A 223 12.36 14.12 -3.72
N SER A 224 11.69 13.64 -2.69
CA SER A 224 11.49 12.21 -2.42
C SER A 224 10.01 11.88 -2.29
N VAL A 225 9.65 10.68 -2.75
CA VAL A 225 8.32 10.10 -2.62
C VAL A 225 8.45 8.74 -1.94
N CYS A 226 7.47 8.40 -1.11
CA CYS A 226 7.39 7.15 -0.38
C CYS A 226 5.97 6.61 -0.44
N VAL A 227 5.82 5.30 -0.67
CA VAL A 227 4.56 4.57 -0.57
C VAL A 227 4.70 3.57 0.56
N VAL A 228 3.69 3.51 1.42
CA VAL A 228 3.60 2.60 2.56
C VAL A 228 2.36 1.75 2.39
N ASP A 229 2.55 0.44 2.37
CA ASP A 229 1.50 -0.57 2.31
C ASP A 229 1.57 -1.51 3.51
N SER A 230 0.43 -1.72 4.17
CA SER A 230 0.30 -2.55 5.38
C SER A 230 -0.12 -4.00 5.11
N HIS A 231 -0.45 -4.35 3.86
CA HIS A 231 -0.91 -5.69 3.50
C HIS A 231 0.23 -6.73 3.53
N PHE A 232 -0.11 -8.01 3.38
CA PHE A 232 0.88 -9.05 3.09
C PHE A 232 0.94 -9.27 1.59
N HIS A 233 2.12 -9.63 1.08
CA HIS A 233 2.39 -9.82 -0.35
C HIS A 233 2.86 -11.25 -0.65
N TYR A 234 2.96 -11.55 -1.95
CA TYR A 234 3.54 -12.79 -2.46
C TYR A 234 2.88 -14.06 -1.89
N LYS A 235 1.56 -14.20 -2.07
CA LYS A 235 0.77 -15.34 -1.52
C LYS A 235 0.92 -15.49 0.00
N ALA A 236 0.97 -14.35 0.71
CA ALA A 236 1.15 -14.28 2.17
C ALA A 236 2.49 -14.81 2.68
N SER A 237 3.55 -14.80 1.86
CA SER A 237 4.90 -15.13 2.31
C SER A 237 5.64 -13.93 2.91
N SER A 238 5.23 -12.71 2.57
CA SER A 238 5.85 -11.47 3.02
C SER A 238 4.83 -10.53 3.66
N GLY A 239 5.29 -9.67 4.55
CA GLY A 239 4.45 -8.69 5.25
C GLY A 239 4.31 -7.41 4.44
N ALA A 240 4.16 -6.30 5.17
CA ALA A 240 4.04 -4.95 4.66
C ALA A 240 5.22 -4.56 3.75
N MET A 241 4.99 -3.54 2.91
CA MET A 241 5.96 -3.04 1.97
C MET A 241 6.10 -1.52 2.06
N ILE A 242 7.33 -1.05 1.92
CA ILE A 242 7.65 0.36 1.82
C ILE A 242 8.45 0.55 0.53
N LEU A 243 8.01 1.50 -0.29
CA LEU A 243 8.66 1.86 -1.54
C LEU A 243 9.11 3.31 -1.44
N SER A 244 10.31 3.65 -1.87
CA SER A 244 10.74 5.04 -1.95
C SER A 244 11.57 5.31 -3.20
N ALA A 245 11.37 6.48 -3.78
CA ALA A 245 12.08 6.92 -4.97
C ALA A 245 12.31 8.43 -4.93
N ASN A 246 13.27 8.90 -5.73
CA ASN A 246 13.34 10.31 -6.08
C ASN A 246 12.06 10.70 -6.85
N LEU A 247 11.53 11.90 -6.64
CA LEU A 247 10.29 12.36 -7.29
C LEU A 247 10.43 12.42 -8.83
N ASN A 248 11.65 12.55 -9.36
CA ASN A 248 11.90 12.48 -10.80
C ASN A 248 11.77 11.05 -11.38
N LYS A 249 11.65 10.03 -10.52
CA LYS A 249 11.44 8.62 -10.86
C LYS A 249 10.01 8.16 -10.56
N LEU A 250 9.06 9.09 -10.57
CA LEU A 250 7.68 8.82 -10.19
C LEU A 250 7.03 7.76 -11.06
N GLU A 251 7.25 7.78 -12.38
CA GLU A 251 6.73 6.78 -13.32
C GLU A 251 7.27 5.38 -13.02
N SER A 252 8.55 5.29 -12.65
CA SER A 252 9.17 4.04 -12.21
C SER A 252 8.53 3.57 -10.91
N LEU A 253 8.39 4.44 -9.91
CA LEU A 253 7.73 4.11 -8.63
C LEU A 253 6.31 3.59 -8.85
N THR A 254 5.48 4.28 -9.62
CA THR A 254 4.08 3.88 -9.81
C THR A 254 3.95 2.59 -10.62
N THR A 255 4.90 2.31 -11.51
CA THR A 255 5.04 0.99 -12.15
C THR A 255 5.35 -0.11 -11.12
N VAL A 256 6.23 0.17 -10.15
CA VAL A 256 6.53 -0.77 -9.06
C VAL A 256 5.33 -0.96 -8.14
N VAL A 257 4.60 0.10 -7.82
CA VAL A 257 3.33 0.03 -7.06
C VAL A 257 2.34 -0.88 -7.78
N GLU A 258 2.11 -0.66 -9.07
CA GLU A 258 1.21 -1.52 -9.86
C GLU A 258 1.66 -2.98 -9.87
N LYS A 259 2.96 -3.25 -10.04
CA LYS A 259 3.49 -4.62 -10.11
C LYS A 259 3.53 -5.36 -8.77
N LEU A 260 3.86 -4.68 -7.67
CA LEU A 260 4.12 -5.32 -6.37
C LEU A 260 2.95 -5.20 -5.39
N ILE A 261 2.25 -4.06 -5.41
CA ILE A 261 1.13 -3.78 -4.50
C ILE A 261 -0.21 -4.16 -5.15
N PHE A 262 -0.40 -3.86 -6.44
CA PHE A 262 -1.65 -4.15 -7.15
C PHE A 262 -1.46 -5.08 -8.38
N PRO A 263 -0.77 -6.23 -8.24
CA PRO A 263 -0.44 -7.10 -9.39
C PRO A 263 -1.68 -7.55 -10.17
N GLU A 264 -2.83 -7.64 -9.52
CA GLU A 264 -4.11 -8.07 -10.11
C GLU A 264 -4.59 -7.14 -11.23
N ILE A 265 -4.20 -5.86 -11.18
CA ILE A 265 -4.52 -4.87 -12.21
C ILE A 265 -3.81 -5.22 -13.52
N GLY A 266 -2.55 -5.67 -13.45
CA GLY A 266 -1.76 -5.99 -14.64
C GLY A 266 -1.96 -7.41 -15.19
N THR A 267 -2.33 -8.39 -14.36
CA THR A 267 -2.32 -9.81 -14.78
C THR A 267 -3.68 -10.41 -15.11
N SER A 268 -4.80 -9.83 -14.65
CA SER A 268 -6.09 -10.54 -14.68
C SER A 268 -7.33 -9.67 -14.78
N TYR A 269 -7.22 -8.35 -14.56
CA TYR A 269 -8.37 -7.48 -14.58
C TYR A 269 -8.74 -7.07 -16.01
N ARG A 270 -9.88 -7.57 -16.51
CA ARG A 270 -10.46 -7.17 -17.82
C ARG A 270 -11.39 -5.96 -17.75
N GLY A 271 -11.57 -5.37 -16.57
CA GLY A 271 -12.39 -4.18 -16.38
C GLY A 271 -11.56 -2.89 -16.49
N PRO A 272 -12.20 -1.71 -16.54
CA PRO A 272 -11.49 -0.44 -16.43
C PRO A 272 -10.86 -0.33 -15.05
N MET A 273 -9.53 -0.19 -15.00
CA MET A 273 -8.78 0.10 -13.78
C MET A 273 -9.43 1.27 -13.04
N PHE A 274 -9.59 1.14 -11.72
CA PHE A 274 -10.23 2.14 -10.86
C PHE A 274 -9.42 2.34 -9.57
N PHE A 275 -9.15 3.59 -9.23
CA PHE A 275 -8.69 3.95 -7.90
C PHE A 275 -9.21 5.31 -7.45
N GLU A 276 -9.29 5.47 -6.15
CA GLU A 276 -9.55 6.73 -5.48
C GLU A 276 -8.23 7.25 -4.90
N ILE A 277 -8.02 8.56 -4.99
CA ILE A 277 -6.90 9.24 -4.35
C ILE A 277 -7.42 10.47 -3.61
N SER A 278 -7.01 10.60 -2.36
CA SER A 278 -7.40 11.71 -1.50
C SER A 278 -6.18 12.38 -0.93
N CYS A 279 -6.15 13.71 -0.95
CA CYS A 279 -5.13 14.49 -0.29
C CYS A 279 -5.62 14.85 1.12
N VAL A 280 -4.81 14.49 2.13
CA VAL A 280 -5.17 14.61 3.54
C VAL A 280 -4.12 15.43 4.28
N VAL A 281 -4.59 16.33 5.15
CA VAL A 281 -3.71 17.23 5.91
C VAL A 281 -4.15 17.34 7.36
N THR A 282 -3.19 17.60 8.25
CA THR A 282 -3.51 18.21 9.55
C THR A 282 -3.70 19.72 9.34
N PRO A 283 -4.91 20.27 9.54
CA PRO A 283 -5.19 21.68 9.30
C PRO A 283 -4.38 22.58 10.24
N THR A 284 -4.06 23.76 9.74
CA THR A 284 -3.43 24.87 10.42
C THR A 284 -4.34 26.09 10.28
N ALA A 285 -4.16 27.10 11.13
CA ALA A 285 -5.00 28.30 11.10
C ALA A 285 -4.93 29.07 9.76
N GLU A 286 -3.85 28.88 8.99
CA GLU A 286 -3.60 29.54 7.72
C GLU A 286 -4.21 28.80 6.52
N ASP A 287 -4.68 27.56 6.70
CA ASP A 287 -5.21 26.80 5.57
C ASP A 287 -6.57 27.34 5.11
N PRO A 288 -6.82 27.35 3.79
CA PRO A 288 -8.16 27.57 3.28
C PRO A 288 -9.10 26.46 3.77
N LYS A 289 -10.36 26.84 4.03
CA LYS A 289 -11.40 25.87 4.39
C LYS A 289 -11.45 24.74 3.34
N PRO A 290 -11.60 23.46 3.75
CA PRO A 290 -11.60 22.30 2.85
C PRO A 290 -12.59 22.44 1.68
N ALA A 291 -13.78 22.99 1.93
CA ALA A 291 -14.79 23.25 0.90
C ALA A 291 -14.29 24.16 -0.23
N LYS A 292 -13.32 25.05 0.04
CA LYS A 292 -12.69 25.90 -0.97
C LYS A 292 -11.61 25.19 -1.77
N MET A 293 -11.14 24.01 -1.35
CA MET A 293 -10.08 23.23 -1.99
C MET A 293 -10.61 22.06 -2.82
N ARG A 294 -11.84 21.61 -2.54
CA ARG A 294 -12.49 20.51 -3.28
C ARG A 294 -12.49 20.78 -4.79
N GLY A 295 -12.03 19.79 -5.56
CA GLY A 295 -11.91 19.82 -7.01
C GLY A 295 -10.79 20.72 -7.57
N LYS A 296 -9.88 21.23 -6.72
CA LYS A 296 -8.82 22.16 -7.14
C LYS A 296 -7.42 21.55 -7.15
N ILE A 297 -7.23 20.38 -6.55
CA ILE A 297 -5.96 19.69 -6.48
C ILE A 297 -5.86 18.70 -7.64
N PHE A 298 -6.83 17.81 -7.76
CA PHE A 298 -6.77 16.73 -8.75
C PHE A 298 -7.48 17.09 -10.06
N LYS A 299 -6.74 17.02 -11.17
CA LYS A 299 -7.27 17.29 -12.51
C LYS A 299 -7.81 16.02 -13.16
N SER A 300 -8.69 16.17 -14.15
CA SER A 300 -9.12 15.03 -14.96
C SER A 300 -7.97 14.56 -15.83
N TYR A 301 -7.72 13.26 -15.83
CA TYR A 301 -6.78 12.65 -16.75
C TYR A 301 -7.48 12.46 -18.09
N LYS A 302 -6.97 13.09 -19.14
CA LYS A 302 -7.31 12.71 -20.52
C LYS A 302 -6.17 11.80 -20.96
N ALA A 303 -6.46 10.54 -21.24
CA ALA A 303 -5.49 9.69 -21.91
C ALA A 303 -5.02 10.44 -23.17
N LEU A 304 -3.71 10.50 -23.40
CA LEU A 304 -3.22 10.84 -24.73
C LEU A 304 -3.92 9.88 -25.69
N ASN A 305 -4.63 10.39 -26.69
CA ASN A 305 -5.31 9.58 -27.67
C ASN A 305 -4.30 8.54 -28.18
N TYR A 306 -4.46 7.28 -27.75
CA TYR A 306 -4.02 6.19 -28.60
C TYR A 306 -4.97 6.28 -29.78
N ASP A 307 -4.46 6.88 -30.85
CA ASP A 307 -5.08 6.89 -32.16
C ASP A 307 -5.20 5.41 -32.55
N SER A 308 -6.29 4.77 -32.14
CA SER A 308 -6.67 3.49 -32.70
C SER A 308 -7.06 3.82 -34.13
N GLY A 309 -6.08 3.75 -35.03
CA GLY A 309 -6.23 3.81 -36.48
C GLY A 309 -7.02 2.62 -36.99
N TYR A 310 -8.25 2.47 -36.50
CA TYR A 310 -9.33 1.84 -37.22
C TYR A 310 -10.02 2.95 -37.99
N GLU A 311 -9.42 3.30 -39.13
CA GLU A 311 -10.22 3.78 -40.25
C GLU A 311 -11.26 2.69 -40.52
N SER A 312 -12.52 2.98 -40.21
CA SER A 312 -13.63 2.24 -40.79
C SER A 312 -13.65 2.58 -42.27
N SER A 313 -13.11 1.69 -43.09
CA SER A 313 -13.46 1.62 -44.50
C SER A 313 -14.94 1.26 -44.59
N ASP A 314 -15.76 2.25 -44.92
CA ASP A 314 -16.98 2.15 -45.74
C ASP A 314 -17.13 3.46 -46.53
#